data_AF-A0A484ZWX9-F1
#
_entry.id   AF-A0A484ZWX9-F1
#
_cell.length_a   1.000
_cell.length_b   1.000
_cell.length_c   1.000
_cell.angle_alpha   90.00
_cell.angle_beta   90.00
_cell.angle_gamma   90.00
#
_symmetry.space_group_name_H-M   'P 1'
#
loop_
_entity.id
_entity.type
_entity.pdbx_description
1 polymer ?
#
loop_
_entity_poly.entity_id
_entity_poly.type
_entity_poly.pdbx_seq_one_letter_code
_entity_poly.pdbx_strand_id
1 'polypeptide(L)'
;MYKLQKITDCYGKIDTLKLTNTHNKHIPMPQASRYSDEQVEKLLTELVNVLEKNKTPTDLSLMLLGNMITNLINTSIAPAKRPVIVRSFIEALQASIKDDKAH
;
A
#
# COMPACT_ATOMS: atom_id res chain seq x y z
N MET A 1 -6.15 8.52 13.95
CA MET A 1 -6.09 9.31 12.71
C MET A 1 -4.69 9.48 12.08
N TYR A 2 -3.56 9.07 12.69
CA TYR A 2 -2.21 9.32 12.11
C TYR A 2 -1.63 8.22 11.20
N LYS A 3 -2.32 7.09 10.98
CA LYS A 3 -1.71 5.90 10.34
C LYS A 3 -2.16 5.64 8.89
N LEU A 4 -3.26 6.24 8.42
CA LEU A 4 -3.74 6.04 7.04
C LEU A 4 -3.16 7.05 6.03
N GLN A 5 -2.88 8.28 6.45
CA GLN A 5 -2.36 9.34 5.58
C GLN A 5 -1.04 8.96 4.86
N LYS A 6 -0.15 8.20 5.52
CA LYS A 6 1.14 7.83 4.92
C LYS A 6 1.04 6.72 3.87
N ILE A 7 0.04 5.84 3.97
CA ILE A 7 -0.15 4.76 3.00
C ILE A 7 -0.76 5.33 1.71
N THR A 8 -1.70 6.27 1.82
CA THR A 8 -2.29 6.96 0.65
C THR A 8 -1.25 7.77 -0.13
N ASP A 9 -0.30 8.42 0.54
CA ASP A 9 0.82 9.14 -0.11
C ASP A 9 1.72 8.23 -0.98
N CYS A 10 1.84 6.94 -0.63
CA CYS A 10 2.70 5.99 -1.36
C CYS A 10 2.04 5.44 -2.64
N TYR A 11 0.71 5.34 -2.68
CA TYR A 11 -0.01 4.91 -3.90
C TYR A 11 -0.02 6.00 -4.98
N GLY A 12 0.03 7.29 -4.61
CA GLY A 12 0.17 8.41 -5.56
C GLY A 12 1.47 8.37 -6.37
N LYS A 13 2.53 7.74 -5.85
CA LYS A 13 3.81 7.53 -6.57
C LYS A 13 3.74 6.47 -7.67
N ILE A 14 2.77 5.56 -7.62
CA ILE A 14 2.61 4.50 -8.62
C ILE A 14 1.94 5.06 -9.89
N ASP A 15 1.04 6.04 -9.74
CA ASP A 15 0.42 6.77 -10.87
C ASP A 15 1.41 7.69 -11.61
N THR A 16 2.51 8.11 -10.98
CA THR A 16 3.54 8.97 -11.60
C THR A 16 4.38 8.25 -12.66
N LEU A 17 4.23 6.93 -12.82
CA LEU A 17 4.87 6.17 -13.91
C LEU A 17 4.12 6.27 -15.25
N LYS A 18 3.10 7.13 -15.35
CA LYS A 18 2.44 7.47 -16.61
C LYS A 18 2.44 8.99 -16.84
N LEU A 19 3.08 9.40 -17.94
CA LEU A 19 2.99 10.69 -18.63
C LEU A 19 3.82 11.86 -18.07
N THR A 20 5.11 11.89 -18.38
CA THR A 20 5.84 13.17 -18.51
C THR A 20 5.72 13.65 -19.96
N ASN A 21 4.65 14.39 -20.26
CA ASN A 21 4.67 15.32 -21.38
C ASN A 21 5.09 16.70 -20.86
N THR A 22 6.02 17.29 -21.60
CA THR A 22 6.78 18.50 -21.29
C THR A 22 5.92 19.76 -21.22
N HIS A 23 6.33 20.70 -20.35
CA HIS A 23 5.95 22.12 -20.33
C HIS A 23 4.52 22.47 -19.91
N ASN A 24 4.27 22.56 -18.59
CA ASN A 24 3.69 23.76 -17.97
C ASN A 24 3.83 23.68 -16.44
N LYS A 25 4.05 24.82 -15.76
CA LYS A 25 4.16 24.88 -14.29
C LYS A 25 2.88 24.31 -13.65
N HIS A 26 2.98 23.21 -12.91
CA HIS A 26 1.84 22.61 -12.23
C HIS A 26 1.97 22.82 -10.72
N ILE A 27 1.04 23.61 -10.18
CA ILE A 27 0.67 23.67 -8.76
C ILE A 27 0.48 22.22 -8.27
N PRO A 28 1.02 21.79 -7.12
CA PRO A 28 0.73 20.47 -6.60
C PRO A 28 -0.75 20.44 -6.20
N MET A 29 -1.61 20.00 -7.11
CA MET A 29 -2.96 19.61 -6.73
C MET A 29 -2.82 18.42 -5.76
N PRO A 30 -3.56 18.42 -4.64
CA PRO A 30 -3.61 17.26 -3.78
C PRO A 30 -4.05 16.10 -4.67
N GLN A 31 -3.24 15.04 -4.72
CA GLN A 31 -3.62 13.80 -5.36
C GLN A 31 -4.89 13.37 -4.65
N ALA A 32 -6.05 13.60 -5.26
CA ALA A 32 -7.32 13.16 -4.69
C ALA A 32 -7.17 11.66 -4.50
N SER A 33 -7.19 11.21 -3.24
CA SER A 33 -7.17 9.80 -2.88
C SER A 33 -8.21 9.12 -3.74
N ARG A 34 -7.81 8.22 -4.64
CA ARG A 34 -8.72 7.52 -5.57
C ARG A 34 -9.77 6.67 -4.83
N TYR A 35 -9.63 6.55 -3.53
CA TYR A 35 -10.46 5.83 -2.58
C TYR A 35 -10.76 6.73 -1.38
N SER A 36 -11.97 6.66 -0.82
CA SER A 36 -12.28 7.38 0.42
C SER A 36 -11.59 6.72 1.61
N ASP A 37 -11.17 7.53 2.59
CA ASP A 37 -10.53 7.02 3.80
C ASP A 37 -11.45 6.03 4.54
N GLU A 38 -12.76 6.31 4.57
CA GLU A 38 -13.78 5.43 5.16
C GLU A 38 -13.82 4.05 4.48
N GLN A 39 -13.75 4.00 3.14
CA GLN A 39 -13.75 2.74 2.40
C GLN A 39 -12.50 1.92 2.74
N VAL A 40 -11.33 2.58 2.85
CA VAL A 40 -10.06 1.92 3.20
C VAL A 40 -10.10 1.40 4.63
N GLU A 41 -10.54 2.22 5.59
CA GLU A 41 -10.66 1.84 7.01
C GLU A 41 -11.61 0.66 7.21
N LYS A 42 -12.76 0.68 6.53
CA LYS A 42 -13.74 -0.42 6.59
C LYS A 42 -13.12 -1.74 6.14
N LEU A 43 -12.48 -1.76 4.97
CA LEU A 43 -11.89 -2.98 4.42
C LEU A 43 -10.72 -3.49 5.29
N LEU A 44 -9.89 -2.59 5.82
CA LEU A 44 -8.83 -2.97 6.76
C LEU A 44 -9.41 -3.60 8.04
N THR A 45 -10.47 -3.00 8.58
CA THR A 45 -11.15 -3.52 9.79
C THR A 45 -11.72 -4.91 9.55
N GLU A 46 -12.37 -5.14 8.41
CA GLU A 46 -12.88 -6.46 8.04
C GLU A 46 -11.76 -7.52 7.97
N LEU A 47 -10.61 -7.18 7.38
CA LEU A 47 -9.46 -8.08 7.31
C LEU A 47 -8.87 -8.39 8.69
N VAL A 48 -8.73 -7.39 9.56
CA VAL A 48 -8.26 -7.57 10.94
C VAL A 48 -9.22 -8.48 11.70
N ASN A 49 -10.53 -8.23 11.59
CA ASN A 49 -11.56 -9.03 12.25
C ASN A 49 -11.50 -10.51 11.84
N VAL A 50 -11.19 -10.81 10.57
CA VAL A 50 -11.01 -12.20 10.12
C VAL A 50 -9.83 -12.85 10.81
N LEU A 51 -8.69 -12.15 10.93
CA LEU A 51 -7.50 -12.70 11.60
C LEU A 51 -7.75 -12.92 13.10
N GLU A 52 -8.38 -11.96 13.77
CA GLU A 52 -8.72 -12.01 15.20
C GLU A 52 -9.73 -13.11 15.52
N LYS A 53 -10.82 -13.21 14.73
CA LYS A 53 -11.85 -14.24 14.90
C LYS A 53 -11.28 -15.65 14.84
N ASN A 54 -10.28 -15.87 13.98
CA ASN A 54 -9.61 -17.15 13.84
C ASN A 54 -8.44 -17.35 14.82
N LYS A 55 -8.18 -16.38 15.72
CA LYS A 55 -7.05 -16.38 16.67
C LYS A 55 -5.73 -16.70 15.96
N THR A 56 -5.54 -16.10 14.80
CA THR A 56 -4.41 -16.39 13.93
C THR A 56 -3.13 -15.89 14.60
N PRO A 57 -2.13 -16.75 14.86
CA PRO A 57 -0.85 -16.30 15.42
C PRO A 57 -0.10 -15.45 14.39
N THR A 58 0.80 -14.59 14.87
CA THR A 58 1.46 -13.57 14.04
C THR A 58 2.23 -14.15 12.86
N ASP A 59 2.92 -15.26 13.05
CA ASP A 59 3.65 -15.98 12.00
C ASP A 59 2.72 -16.46 10.87
N LEU A 60 1.57 -17.06 11.24
CA LEU A 60 0.55 -17.49 10.29
C LEU A 60 -0.10 -16.29 9.58
N SER A 61 -0.39 -15.20 10.30
CA SER A 61 -0.92 -13.97 9.69
C SER A 61 0.04 -13.39 8.65
N LEU A 62 1.33 -13.31 8.97
CA LEU A 62 2.35 -12.82 8.03
C LEU A 62 2.47 -13.72 6.80
N MET A 63 2.43 -15.04 6.97
CA MET A 63 2.44 -15.99 5.85
C MET A 63 1.23 -15.82 4.93
N LEU A 64 0.02 -15.70 5.50
CA LEU A 64 -1.20 -15.52 4.72
C LEU A 64 -1.23 -14.18 3.97
N LEU A 65 -0.85 -13.09 4.63
CA LEU A 65 -0.75 -11.76 4.00
C LEU A 65 0.29 -11.76 2.87
N GLY A 66 1.45 -12.37 3.07
CA GLY A 66 2.49 -12.52 2.05
C GLY A 66 2.00 -13.32 0.83
N ASN A 67 1.26 -14.41 1.06
CA ASN A 67 0.66 -15.23 0.00
C ASN A 67 -0.41 -14.44 -0.79
N MET A 68 -1.24 -13.64 -0.11
CA MET A 68 -2.23 -12.80 -0.78
C MET A 68 -1.57 -11.75 -1.68
N ILE A 69 -0.54 -11.05 -1.19
CA ILE A 69 0.22 -10.08 -1.99
C ILE A 69 0.88 -10.76 -3.20
N THR A 70 1.51 -11.92 -2.98
CA THR A 70 2.17 -12.68 -4.06
C THR A 70 1.17 -13.13 -5.12
N ASN A 71 0.00 -13.63 -4.71
CA ASN A 71 -1.05 -14.03 -5.63
C ASN A 71 -1.60 -12.84 -6.43
N LEU A 72 -1.84 -11.69 -5.78
CA LEU A 72 -2.29 -10.46 -6.43
C LEU A 72 -1.31 -10.02 -7.52
N ILE A 73 -0.01 -10.00 -7.22
CA ILE A 73 1.03 -9.59 -8.18
C ILE A 73 1.14 -10.58 -9.35
N ASN A 74 1.01 -11.88 -9.09
CA ASN A 74 1.08 -12.89 -10.14
C ASN A 74 -0.14 -12.92 -11.05
N THR A 75 -1.33 -12.54 -10.56
CA THR A 75 -2.58 -12.63 -11.32
C THR A 75 -2.98 -11.31 -11.97
N SER A 76 -2.78 -10.19 -11.28
CA SER A 76 -3.31 -8.88 -11.68
C SER A 76 -2.27 -7.97 -12.31
N ILE A 77 -0.98 -8.33 -12.26
CA ILE A 77 0.13 -7.51 -12.79
C ILE A 77 0.87 -8.26 -13.89
N ALA A 78 1.04 -7.58 -15.04
CA ALA A 78 1.82 -8.08 -16.15
C ALA A 78 3.27 -8.43 -15.72
N PRO A 79 3.84 -9.56 -16.15
CA PRO A 79 5.15 -10.04 -15.67
C PRO A 79 6.26 -8.99 -15.70
N ALA A 80 6.33 -8.19 -16.77
CA ALA A 80 7.34 -7.14 -16.94
C ALA A 80 7.29 -6.03 -15.88
N LYS A 81 6.13 -5.80 -15.25
CA LYS A 81 5.94 -4.74 -14.24
C LYS A 81 6.11 -5.22 -12.81
N ARG A 82 6.06 -6.53 -12.56
CA ARG A 82 6.12 -7.11 -11.21
C ARG A 82 7.36 -6.65 -10.43
N PRO A 83 8.59 -6.63 -10.98
CA PRO A 83 9.77 -6.22 -10.21
C PRO A 83 9.68 -4.79 -9.68
N VAL A 84 9.16 -3.86 -10.50
CA VAL A 84 9.02 -2.45 -10.12
C VAL A 84 7.95 -2.28 -9.04
N ILE A 85 6.80 -2.95 -9.20
CA ILE A 85 5.71 -2.89 -8.22
C ILE A 85 6.14 -3.49 -6.87
N VAL A 86 6.80 -4.66 -6.88
CA VAL A 86 7.32 -5.30 -5.67
C VAL A 86 8.31 -4.38 -4.96
N ARG A 87 9.26 -3.80 -5.68
CA ARG A 87 10.25 -2.89 -5.10
C ARG A 87 9.57 -1.69 -4.42
N SER A 88 8.68 -1.00 -5.12
CA SER A 88 7.96 0.14 -4.56
C SER A 88 7.11 -0.24 -3.34
N PHE A 89 6.47 -1.41 -3.37
CA PHE A 89 5.70 -1.91 -2.22
C PHE A 89 6.59 -2.16 -1.00
N ILE A 90 7.74 -2.81 -1.17
CA ILE A 90 8.67 -3.09 -0.07
C ILE A 90 9.27 -1.79 0.50
N GLU A 91 9.64 -0.83 -0.35
CA GLU A 91 10.12 0.49 0.09
C GLU A 91 9.06 1.22 0.93
N ALA A 92 7.80 1.21 0.49
CA ALA A 92 6.70 1.81 1.23
C ALA A 92 6.42 1.09 2.56
N LEU A 93 6.49 -0.25 2.57
CA LEU A 93 6.33 -1.05 3.77
C LEU A 93 7.43 -0.74 4.79
N GLN A 94 8.68 -0.69 4.35
CA GLN A 94 9.82 -0.32 5.19
C GLN A 94 9.65 1.09 5.76
N ALA A 95 9.25 2.07 4.95
CA ALA A 95 9.02 3.45 5.41
C ALA A 95 7.84 3.59 6.39
N SER A 96 6.91 2.62 6.39
CA SER A 96 5.73 2.60 7.25
C SER A 96 5.98 1.95 8.61
N ILE A 97 7.04 1.14 8.72
CA ILE A 97 7.48 0.56 9.98
C ILE A 97 8.39 1.59 10.65
N LYS A 98 7.95 2.13 11.79
CA LYS A 98 8.79 3.02 12.59
C LYS A 98 9.90 2.19 13.23
N ASP A 99 11.13 2.67 13.16
CA ASP A 99 12.10 2.38 14.22
C ASP A 99 11.63 3.15 15.45
N ASP A 100 11.26 2.46 16.53
CA ASP A 100 11.03 3.05 17.86
C ASP A 100 12.37 3.52 18.48
N LYS A 101 13.21 4.20 17.70
CA LYS A 101 14.33 5.02 18.19
C LYS A 101 13.95 6.48 18.05
N ALA A 102 12.87 6.86 18.74
CA ALA A 102 12.56 8.24 19.03
C ALA A 102 12.46 8.35 20.56
N HIS A 103 13.53 8.91 21.13
CA HIS A 103 13.75 9.47 22.47
C HIS A 103 12.78 9.15 23.61
#